data_AF-A0AAJ0LIP4-F1
#
_entry.id   AF-A0AAJ0LIP4-F1
#
_cell.length_a   1.000
_cell.length_b   1.000
_cell.length_c   1.000
_cell.angle_alpha   90.00
_cell.angle_beta   90.00
_cell.angle_gamma   90.00
#
_symmetry.space_group_name_H-M   'P 1'
#
loop_
_entity.id
_entity.type
_entity.pdbx_description
1 polymer ?
#
loop_
_entity_poly.entity_id
_entity_poly.type
_entity_poly.pdbx_seq_one_letter_code
_entity_poly.pdbx_strand_id
1 'polypeptide(L)' 'MSQSVQQAEAALAAANEAFMDEMERDAARGEGSGRLEILREKRQRGLSAEVDRCEQALEAARRGESD' A
#
# COMPACT_ATOMS: atom_id res chain seq x y z
N MET A 1 6.79 18.31 -11.77
CA MET A 1 6.36 18.82 -10.45
C MET A 1 6.77 17.80 -9.42
N SER A 2 7.62 18.15 -8.47
CA SER A 2 7.92 17.25 -7.35
C SER A 2 6.64 17.11 -6.52
N GLN A 3 6.29 15.89 -6.15
CA GLN A 3 5.18 15.65 -5.22
C GLN A 3 5.59 16.23 -3.87
N SER A 4 4.78 17.10 -3.27
CA SER A 4 5.09 17.64 -1.93
C SER A 4 5.09 16.51 -0.90
N VAL A 5 5.84 16.65 0.19
CA VAL A 5 5.83 15.68 1.30
C VAL A 5 4.42 15.41 1.80
N GLN A 6 3.57 16.45 1.91
CA GLN A 6 2.18 16.29 2.33
C GLN A 6 1.36 15.40 1.38
N GLN A 7 1.58 15.50 0.07
CA GLN A 7 0.91 14.64 -0.92
C GLN A 7 1.43 13.19 -0.86
N ALA A 8 2.72 13.00 -0.61
CA ALA A 8 3.30 11.67 -0.46
C ALA A 8 2.84 10.99 0.84
N GLU A 9 2.71 11.75 1.95
CA GLU A 9 2.14 11.25 3.21
C GLU A 9 0.68 10.84 3.06
N ALA A 10 -0.13 11.66 2.37
CA ALA A 10 -1.53 11.32 2.09
C ALA A 10 -1.65 10.05 1.22
N ALA A 11 -0.78 9.90 0.22
CA ALA A 11 -0.73 8.70 -0.61
C ALA A 11 -0.34 7.44 0.18
N LEU A 12 0.68 7.55 1.05
CA LEU A 12 1.11 6.47 1.93
C LEU A 12 0.00 6.08 2.92
N ALA A 13 -0.70 7.06 3.50
CA ALA A 13 -1.82 6.79 4.40
C ALA A 13 -2.94 6.02 3.69
N ALA A 14 -3.32 6.44 2.48
CA ALA A 14 -4.34 5.75 1.68
C ALA A 14 -3.93 4.33 1.27
N ALA A 15 -2.65 4.12 0.91
CA ALA A 15 -2.13 2.81 0.58
C ALA A 15 -2.13 1.86 1.79
N ASN A 16 -1.74 2.37 2.97
CA ASN A 16 -1.78 1.62 4.22
C ASN A 16 -3.20 1.27 4.64
N GLU A 17 -4.14 2.22 4.55
CA GLU A 17 -5.56 1.97 4.82
C GLU A 17 -6.09 0.85 3.92
N ALA A 18 -5.84 0.93 2.61
CA ALA A 18 -6.27 -0.10 1.65
C ALA A 18 -5.64 -1.48 1.93
N PHE A 19 -4.37 -1.52 2.35
CA PHE A 19 -3.71 -2.76 2.73
C PHE A 19 -4.32 -3.37 4.00
N MET A 20 -4.52 -2.56 5.04
CA MET A 20 -5.13 -3.00 6.31
C MET A 20 -6.56 -3.48 6.11
N ASP A 21 -7.36 -2.77 5.30
CA ASP A 21 -8.71 -3.18 4.91
C ASP A 21 -8.73 -4.57 4.28
N GLU A 22 -7.78 -4.87 3.40
CA GLU A 22 -7.68 -6.19 2.77
C GLU A 22 -7.29 -7.27 3.79
N MET A 23 -6.37 -6.97 4.71
CA MET A 23 -5.96 -7.89 5.78
C MET A 23 -7.11 -8.18 6.74
N GLU A 24 -7.91 -7.18 7.12
CA GLU A 24 -9.09 -7.36 7.96
C GLU A 24 -10.15 -8.22 7.25
N ARG A 25 -10.39 -7.97 5.96
CA ARG A 25 -11.33 -8.75 5.15
C ARG A 25 -10.88 -10.19 4.97
N ASP A 26 -9.57 -10.43 4.89
CA ASP A 26 -9.03 -11.79 4.80
C ASP A 26 -9.11 -12.51 6.15
N ALA A 27 -8.79 -11.83 7.25
CA ALA A 27 -8.91 -12.36 8.61
C ALA A 27 -10.36 -12.73 8.98
N ALA A 28 -11.34 -12.00 8.47
CA ALA A 28 -12.76 -12.28 8.67
C ALA A 28 -13.31 -13.41 7.76
N ARG A 29 -12.52 -13.91 6.80
CA ARG A 29 -12.97 -14.91 5.82
C ARG A 29 -12.51 -16.32 6.18
N GLY A 30 -13.38 -17.29 5.89
CA GLY A 30 -13.04 -18.71 5.90
C GLY A 30 -12.25 -19.15 4.67
N GLU A 31 -11.81 -20.41 4.70
CA GLU A 31 -11.03 -21.05 3.62
C GLU A 31 -11.73 -20.92 2.26
N GLY A 32 -10.93 -20.59 1.24
CA GLY A 32 -11.39 -20.44 -0.14
C GLY A 32 -11.01 -21.65 -1.00
N SER A 33 -11.46 -21.67 -2.26
CA SER A 33 -10.81 -22.54 -3.23
C SER A 33 -9.41 -22.02 -3.54
N GLY A 34 -8.44 -22.89 -3.86
CA GLY A 34 -7.06 -22.46 -4.14
C GLY A 34 -6.93 -21.40 -5.24
N ARG A 35 -7.90 -21.31 -6.19
CA ARG A 35 -7.95 -20.22 -7.17
C ARG A 35 -8.28 -18.87 -6.52
N LEU A 36 -9.16 -18.84 -5.53
CA LEU A 36 -9.48 -17.62 -4.77
C LEU A 36 -8.29 -17.20 -3.91
N GLU A 37 -7.59 -18.15 -3.29
CA GLU A 37 -6.39 -17.88 -2.49
C GLU A 37 -5.27 -17.25 -3.33
N ILE A 38 -4.99 -17.78 -4.53
CA ILE A 38 -4.00 -17.18 -5.44
C ILE A 38 -4.37 -15.74 -5.82
N LEU A 39 -5.66 -15.45 -6.04
CA LEU A 39 -6.11 -14.09 -6.35
C LEU A 39 -6.01 -13.15 -5.15
N ARG A 40 -6.25 -13.66 -3.94
CA ARG A 40 -6.07 -12.93 -2.68
C ARG A 40 -4.60 -12.59 -2.46
N GLU A 41 -3.72 -13.58 -2.55
CA GLU A 41 -2.27 -13.36 -2.42
C GLU A 41 -1.76 -12.33 -3.44
N LYS A 42 -2.21 -12.40 -4.70
CA LYS A 42 -1.85 -11.40 -5.71
C LYS A 42 -2.30 -9.99 -5.33
N ARG A 43 -3.52 -9.86 -4.79
CA ARG A 43 -4.06 -8.57 -4.35
C ARG A 43 -3.27 -8.03 -3.15
N GLN A 44 -3.02 -8.86 -2.13
CA GLN A 44 -2.24 -8.51 -0.94
C GLN A 44 -0.81 -8.09 -1.31
N ARG A 45 -0.13 -8.85 -2.18
CA ARG A 45 1.20 -8.49 -2.70
C ARG A 45 1.18 -7.17 -3.48
N GLY A 46 0.14 -6.92 -4.26
CA GLY A 46 -0.03 -5.67 -5.00
C GLY A 46 -0.20 -4.45 -4.09
N LEU A 47 -0.98 -4.59 -3.02
CA LEU A 47 -1.19 -3.55 -2.01
C LEU A 47 0.08 -3.29 -1.20
N SER A 48 0.78 -4.35 -0.77
CA SER A 48 2.08 -4.22 -0.10
C SER A 48 3.10 -3.50 -0.99
N ALA A 49 3.18 -3.84 -2.28
CA ALA A 49 4.07 -3.16 -3.22
C ALA A 49 3.65 -1.71 -3.51
N GLU A 50 2.38 -1.35 -3.31
CA GLU A 50 1.94 0.05 -3.38
C GLU A 50 2.42 0.82 -2.14
N VAL A 51 2.30 0.25 -0.94
CA VAL A 51 2.85 0.83 0.29
C VAL A 51 4.35 1.10 0.14
N ASP A 52 5.13 0.10 -0.28
CA ASP A 52 6.59 0.25 -0.48
C ASP A 52 6.92 1.40 -1.46
N ARG A 53 6.13 1.55 -2.54
CA ARG A 53 6.31 2.64 -3.51
C ARG A 53 5.97 4.00 -2.91
N CYS A 54 4.91 4.10 -2.11
CA CYS A 54 4.55 5.34 -1.42
C CYS A 54 5.61 5.73 -0.38
N GLU A 55 6.19 4.77 0.34
CA GLU A 55 7.29 5.01 1.28
C GLU A 55 8.52 5.56 0.57
N GLN A 56 8.92 4.95 -0.55
CA GLN A 56 10.03 5.44 -1.38
C GLN A 56 9.76 6.85 -1.94
N ALA A 57 8.54 7.12 -2.38
CA ALA A 57 8.14 8.43 -2.87
C ALA A 57 8.18 9.49 -1.76
N LEU A 58 7.76 9.14 -0.54
CA LEU A 58 7.84 10.00 0.63
C LEU A 58 9.28 10.30 1.02
N GLU A 59 10.15 9.29 1.03
CA GLU A 59 11.58 9.49 1.26
C GLU A 59 12.20 10.41 0.22
N ALA A 60 11.89 10.21 -1.07
CA ALA A 60 12.38 11.05 -2.14
C ALA A 60 11.89 12.51 -2.00
N ALA A 61 10.61 12.71 -1.67
CA ALA A 61 10.04 14.03 -1.43
C ALA A 61 10.72 14.73 -0.24
N ARG A 62 10.95 14.01 0.88
CA ARG A 62 11.64 14.54 2.07
C ARG A 62 13.09 14.95 1.78
N ARG A 63 13.80 14.17 0.97
CA ARG A 63 15.17 14.49 0.54
C ARG A 63 15.19 15.71 -0.39
N GLY A 64 14.24 15.80 -1.34
CA GLY A 64 14.15 16.92 -2.28
C GLY A 64 13.63 18.23 -1.69
N GLU A 65 12.95 18.21 -0.55
CA GLU A 65 12.59 19.42 0.24
C GLU A 65 13.74 19.92 1.13
N SER A 66 14.82 19.14 1.29
CA SER A 66 15.99 19.50 2.11
C SER A 66 17.15 20.12 1.32
N ASP A 67 17.04 20.19 -0.02
CA ASP A 67 17.96 20.86 -0.95
C ASP A 67 17.40 22.23 -1.39
#